data_AF-A0AAN8KFU2-F1
#
_entry.id   AF-A0AAN8KFU2-F1
#
_cell.length_a   1.000
_cell.length_b   1.000
_cell.length_c   1.000
_cell.angle_alpha   90.00
_cell.angle_beta   90.00
_cell.angle_gamma   90.00
#
_symmetry.space_group_name_H-M   'P 1'
#
loop_
_entity.id
_entity.type
_entity.pdbx_description
1 polymer ?
#
loop_
_entity_poly.entity_id
_entity_poly.type
_entity_poly.pdbx_seq_one_letter_code
_entity_poly.pdbx_strand_id
1 'polypeptide(L)'
;MFNSSQETPFANDSFFATWELPNINPKTVTSAEILLVHYPGQSVRSKCSSASITELKNKLQGKGIPTVCHDSPRRVQLVLCGDYPDTEECMSLVSSSSPRHITPSLELFLYSLLLYYYFLII
;
A
#
# COMPACT_ATOMS: atom_id res chain seq x y z
N MET A 1 -8.33 8.85 -1.65
CA MET A 1 -7.14 8.17 -2.21
C MET A 1 -6.76 8.90 -3.49
N PHE A 2 -5.48 9.09 -3.76
CA PHE A 2 -4.98 9.82 -4.94
C PHE A 2 -3.94 8.98 -5.69
N ASN A 3 -3.78 9.22 -6.98
CA ASN A 3 -2.84 8.47 -7.81
C ASN A 3 -1.46 9.13 -7.83
N SER A 4 -0.45 8.47 -7.25
CA SER A 4 0.95 8.95 -7.21
C SER A 4 1.62 8.95 -8.58
N SER A 5 1.08 8.23 -9.56
CA SER A 5 1.58 8.18 -10.94
C SER A 5 1.12 9.38 -11.77
N GLN A 6 0.30 10.28 -11.21
CA GLN A 6 -0.03 11.58 -11.79
C GLN A 6 0.92 12.67 -11.27
N GLU A 7 1.26 13.63 -12.13
CA GLU A 7 2.06 14.79 -11.76
C GLU A 7 1.29 15.77 -10.85
N THR A 8 -0.03 15.81 -11.02
CA THR A 8 -0.95 16.59 -10.20
C THR A 8 -2.09 15.69 -9.69
N PRO A 9 -1.87 14.91 -8.61
CA PRO A 9 -2.89 13.97 -8.12
C PRO A 9 -4.12 14.67 -7.53
N PHE A 10 -3.95 15.87 -6.99
CA PHE A 10 -5.05 16.73 -6.55
C PHE A 10 -5.21 17.90 -7.51
N ALA A 11 -6.37 17.99 -8.16
CA ALA A 11 -6.71 19.07 -9.09
C ALA A 11 -7.85 19.93 -8.52
N ASN A 12 -7.74 21.25 -8.64
CA ASN A 12 -8.70 22.20 -8.08
C ASN A 12 -10.09 22.16 -8.72
N ASP A 13 -10.18 21.65 -9.94
CA ASP A 13 -11.40 21.46 -10.71
C ASP A 13 -11.96 20.03 -10.58
N SER A 14 -11.31 19.15 -9.80
CA SER A 14 -11.83 17.81 -9.52
C SER A 14 -13.16 17.86 -8.76
N PHE A 15 -13.97 16.82 -8.90
CA PHE A 15 -15.21 16.66 -8.12
C PHE A 15 -14.95 16.73 -6.61
N PHE A 16 -13.85 16.11 -6.15
CA PHE A 16 -13.46 16.18 -4.74
C PHE A 16 -13.17 17.61 -4.29
N ALA A 17 -12.44 18.40 -5.08
CA ALA A 17 -12.13 19.79 -4.73
C ALA A 17 -13.37 20.72 -4.78
N THR A 18 -14.26 20.50 -5.74
CA THR A 18 -15.39 21.41 -6.04
C THR A 18 -16.66 21.08 -5.26
N TRP A 19 -16.90 19.81 -4.94
CA TRP A 19 -18.15 19.35 -4.34
C TRP A 19 -17.94 18.63 -3.02
N GLU A 20 -16.96 17.75 -2.88
CA GLU A 20 -16.84 16.97 -1.65
C GLU A 20 -16.19 17.81 -0.54
N LEU A 21 -14.97 18.31 -0.79
CA LEU A 21 -14.16 19.03 0.18
C LEU A 21 -14.87 20.27 0.79
N PRO A 22 -15.59 21.13 0.03
CA PRO A 22 -16.33 22.25 0.61
C PRO A 22 -17.43 21.81 1.57
N ASN A 23 -18.09 20.68 1.29
CA ASN A 23 -19.23 20.17 2.03
C ASN A 23 -18.85 19.28 3.23
N ILE A 24 -17.55 19.03 3.46
CA ILE A 24 -17.10 18.35 4.69
C ILE A 24 -17.33 19.27 5.89
N ASN A 25 -18.09 18.76 6.87
CA ASN A 25 -18.31 19.41 8.16
C ASN A 25 -17.12 19.16 9.10
N PRO A 26 -16.31 20.18 9.43
CA PRO A 26 -15.11 20.00 10.25
C PRO A 26 -15.43 19.68 11.72
N LYS A 27 -16.66 19.93 12.20
CA LYS A 27 -17.05 19.63 13.59
C LYS A 27 -17.26 18.14 13.84
N THR A 28 -17.47 17.36 12.79
CA THR A 28 -17.75 15.92 12.87
C THR A 28 -16.63 15.06 12.29
N VAL A 29 -15.59 15.68 11.71
CA VAL A 29 -14.43 14.99 11.14
C VAL A 29 -13.22 15.20 12.04
N THR A 30 -12.65 14.10 12.52
CA THR A 30 -11.51 14.11 13.45
C THR A 30 -10.16 14.26 12.74
N SER A 31 -10.02 13.67 11.55
CA SER A 31 -8.83 13.79 10.70
C SER A 31 -9.15 13.41 9.26
N ALA A 32 -8.30 13.84 8.34
CA ALA A 32 -8.28 13.40 6.95
C ALA A 32 -6.99 12.62 6.67
N GLU A 33 -7.15 11.35 6.28
CA GLU A 33 -6.04 10.49 5.85
C GLU A 33 -5.93 10.50 4.31
N ILE A 34 -4.82 11.05 3.81
CA ILE A 34 -4.50 11.13 2.39
C ILE A 34 -3.64 9.91 2.04
N LEU A 35 -4.24 8.94 1.36
CA LEU A 35 -3.50 7.80 0.80
C LEU A 35 -3.08 8.16 -0.63
N LEU A 36 -1.78 8.37 -0.85
CA LEU A 36 -1.20 8.61 -2.17
C LEU A 36 -0.65 7.30 -2.71
N VAL A 37 -1.33 6.74 -3.70
CA VAL A 37 -1.20 5.35 -4.10
C VAL A 37 -0.34 5.22 -5.34
N HIS A 38 0.71 4.40 -5.26
CA HIS A 38 1.47 3.95 -6.41
C HIS A 38 0.88 2.66 -6.97
N TYR A 39 0.56 2.68 -8.26
CA TYR A 39 0.14 1.50 -8.99
C TYR A 39 1.38 0.70 -9.41
N PRO A 40 1.44 -0.61 -9.11
CA PRO A 40 2.54 -1.48 -9.51
C PRO A 40 2.89 -1.34 -11.00
N GLY A 41 4.18 -1.30 -11.33
CA GLY A 41 4.66 -1.14 -12.70
C GLY A 41 4.48 0.26 -13.31
N GLN A 42 4.02 1.26 -12.55
CA GLN A 42 3.94 2.66 -13.01
C GLN A 42 5.01 3.53 -12.32
N SER A 43 5.44 4.61 -12.98
CA SER A 43 6.37 5.57 -12.36
C SER A 43 5.72 6.32 -11.19
N VAL A 44 6.41 6.50 -10.07
CA VAL A 44 6.03 7.52 -9.06
C VAL A 44 6.29 8.90 -9.65
N ARG A 45 5.26 9.74 -9.76
CA ARG A 45 5.38 11.15 -10.20
C ARG A 45 5.11 12.15 -9.08
N SER A 46 4.41 11.73 -8.03
CA SER A 46 4.08 12.55 -6.88
C SER A 46 4.31 11.83 -5.57
N LYS A 47 4.65 12.62 -4.54
CA LYS A 47 4.80 12.18 -3.14
C LYS A 47 3.90 13.02 -2.24
N CYS A 48 3.75 12.63 -0.98
CA CYS A 48 3.04 13.42 0.01
C CYS A 48 3.60 14.83 0.20
N SER A 49 4.86 15.08 -0.19
CA SER A 49 5.51 16.39 -0.20
C SER A 49 5.31 17.19 -1.50
N SER A 50 4.67 16.60 -2.53
CA SER A 50 4.41 17.29 -3.81
C SER A 50 3.46 18.48 -3.62
N ALA A 51 3.59 19.47 -4.52
CA ALA A 51 2.89 20.75 -4.41
C ALA A 51 1.36 20.61 -4.36
N SER A 52 0.77 19.82 -5.25
CA SER A 52 -0.69 19.60 -5.30
C SER A 52 -1.24 18.89 -4.05
N ILE A 53 -0.48 17.95 -3.46
CA ILE A 53 -0.86 17.31 -2.20
C ILE A 53 -0.69 18.27 -1.01
N THR A 54 0.31 19.14 -1.06
CA THR A 54 0.50 20.21 -0.07
C THR A 54 -0.65 21.21 -0.12
N GLU A 55 -1.11 21.57 -1.32
CA GLU A 55 -2.29 22.41 -1.50
C GLU A 55 -3.55 21.77 -0.89
N LEU A 56 -3.78 20.48 -1.13
CA LEU A 56 -4.87 19.75 -0.50
C LEU A 56 -4.77 19.79 1.04
N LYS A 57 -3.59 19.53 1.60
CA LYS A 57 -3.37 19.61 3.04
C LYS A 57 -3.73 20.99 3.58
N ASN A 58 -3.30 22.05 2.90
CA ASN A 58 -3.60 23.43 3.29
C ASN A 58 -5.11 23.72 3.25
N LYS A 59 -5.85 23.23 2.25
CA LYS A 59 -7.31 23.41 2.17
C LYS A 59 -8.05 22.69 3.31
N LEU A 60 -7.62 21.48 3.66
CA LEU A 60 -8.19 20.73 4.78
C LEU A 60 -7.86 21.38 6.13
N GLN A 61 -6.60 21.78 6.32
CA GLN A 61 -6.16 22.49 7.54
C GLN A 61 -6.83 23.85 7.69
N GLY A 62 -7.05 24.58 6.58
CA GLY A 62 -7.81 25.82 6.56
C GLY A 62 -9.27 25.65 6.98
N LYS A 63 -9.83 24.43 6.86
CA LYS A 63 -11.13 24.05 7.41
C LYS A 63 -11.08 23.59 8.87
N GLY A 64 -9.90 23.54 9.50
CA GLY A 64 -9.70 23.01 10.84
C GLY A 64 -9.66 21.48 10.90
N ILE A 65 -9.42 20.79 9.78
CA ILE A 65 -9.32 19.33 9.72
C ILE A 65 -7.84 18.93 9.74
N PRO A 66 -7.36 18.22 10.78
CA PRO A 66 -6.01 17.69 10.82
C PRO A 66 -5.77 16.69 9.68
N THR A 67 -4.56 16.69 9.12
CA THR A 67 -4.23 15.87 7.95
C THR A 67 -3.04 14.96 8.19
N VAL A 68 -3.16 13.69 7.80
CA VAL A 68 -2.04 12.74 7.71
C VAL A 68 -1.94 12.27 6.26
N CYS A 69 -0.72 12.07 5.76
CA CYS A 69 -0.51 11.58 4.40
C CYS A 69 0.42 10.38 4.40
N HIS A 70 0.06 9.35 3.62
CA HIS A 70 0.81 8.13 3.46
C HIS A 70 1.21 7.95 2.00
N ASP A 71 2.52 7.93 1.75
CA ASP A 71 3.08 7.51 0.47
C ASP A 71 2.98 5.98 0.39
N SER A 72 2.23 5.50 -0.60
CA SER A 72 2.12 4.10 -0.98
C SER A 72 1.98 3.13 0.21
N PRO A 73 0.95 3.30 1.06
CA PRO A 73 0.79 2.49 2.25
C PRO A 73 0.76 0.99 1.90
N ARG A 74 1.62 0.21 2.57
CA ARG A 74 1.82 -1.25 2.33
C ARG A 74 0.52 -2.03 2.17
N ARG A 75 -0.49 -1.75 2.99
CA ARG A 75 -1.80 -2.45 2.92
C ARG A 75 -2.50 -2.24 1.58
N VAL A 76 -2.47 -1.02 1.03
CA VAL A 76 -3.07 -0.73 -0.28
C VAL A 76 -2.23 -1.37 -1.38
N GLN A 77 -0.90 -1.30 -1.28
CA GLN A 77 -0.04 -1.97 -2.26
C GLN A 77 -0.28 -3.48 -2.32
N LEU A 78 -0.44 -4.16 -1.18
CA LEU A 78 -0.76 -5.59 -1.15
C LEU A 78 -2.07 -5.92 -1.88
N VAL A 79 -3.08 -5.04 -1.83
CA VAL A 79 -4.32 -5.20 -2.60
C VAL A 79 -4.03 -5.06 -4.10
N LEU A 80 -3.27 -4.04 -4.51
CA LEU A 80 -2.93 -3.81 -5.92
C LEU A 80 -2.05 -4.92 -6.52
N CYS A 81 -1.21 -5.56 -5.70
CA CYS A 81 -0.40 -6.69 -6.12
C CYS A 81 -1.21 -7.95 -6.43
N GLY A 82 -2.50 -8.00 -6.09
CA GLY A 82 -3.39 -9.09 -6.53
C GLY A 82 -3.51 -9.17 -8.05
N ASP A 83 -3.50 -8.02 -8.73
CA ASP A 83 -3.61 -7.93 -10.19
C ASP A 83 -2.25 -7.94 -10.89
N TYR A 84 -1.19 -7.56 -10.18
CA TYR A 84 0.16 -7.40 -10.72
C TYR A 84 1.23 -8.05 -9.81
N PRO A 85 1.17 -9.37 -9.58
CA PRO A 85 2.02 -10.03 -8.59
C PRO A 85 3.52 -10.01 -8.94
N ASP A 86 3.85 -9.97 -10.23
CA ASP A 86 5.22 -10.15 -10.73
C ASP A 86 6.03 -8.85 -10.83
N THR A 87 5.49 -7.71 -10.42
CA THR A 87 6.26 -6.45 -10.45
C THR A 87 7.26 -6.40 -9.30
N GLU A 88 8.34 -5.65 -9.50
CA GLU A 88 9.42 -5.52 -8.50
C GLU A 88 8.89 -5.00 -7.16
N GLU A 89 7.97 -4.02 -7.20
CA GLU A 89 7.36 -3.46 -6.00
C GLU A 89 6.62 -4.54 -5.22
N CYS A 90 5.86 -5.40 -5.91
CA CYS A 90 5.09 -6.47 -5.30
C CYS A 90 5.95 -7.60 -4.74
N MET A 91 6.99 -8.01 -5.47
CA MET A 91 7.95 -9.01 -4.99
C MET A 91 8.69 -8.54 -3.73
N SER A 92 9.05 -7.26 -3.66
CA SER A 92 9.74 -6.67 -2.50
C SER A 92 8.86 -6.64 -1.23
N LEU A 93 7.54 -6.49 -1.40
CA LEU A 93 6.59 -6.50 -0.29
C LEU A 93 6.44 -7.89 0.34
N VAL A 94 6.46 -8.94 -0.46
CA VAL A 94 6.41 -10.32 0.05
C VAL A 94 7.73 -10.70 0.72
N SER A 95 8.86 -10.32 0.13
CA SER A 95 10.20 -10.63 0.65
C SER A 95 10.51 -9.97 2.00
N SER A 96 9.87 -8.83 2.28
CA SER A 96 9.97 -8.12 3.57
C SER A 96 9.02 -8.66 4.65
N SER A 97 8.11 -9.59 4.30
CA SER A 97 7.47 -10.43 5.31
C SER A 97 8.46 -11.50 5.70
N SER A 98 8.92 -11.48 6.97
CA SER A 98 9.81 -12.52 7.51
C SER A 98 9.29 -13.89 7.07
N PRO A 99 10.12 -14.76 6.45
CA PRO A 99 9.70 -16.12 6.19
C PRO A 99 9.21 -16.65 7.52
N ARG A 100 7.95 -17.11 7.59
CA ARG A 100 7.61 -18.03 8.69
C ARG A 100 8.63 -19.14 8.53
N HIS A 101 9.57 -19.23 9.47
CA HIS A 101 10.41 -20.39 9.63
C HIS A 101 9.44 -21.54 9.91
N ILE A 102 8.91 -22.15 8.85
CA ILE A 102 8.48 -23.53 8.92
C ILE A 102 9.80 -24.27 8.98
N THR A 103 10.36 -24.39 10.18
CA THR A 103 11.38 -25.39 10.43
C THR A 103 10.69 -26.72 10.20
N PRO A 104 11.01 -27.47 9.13
CA PRO A 104 10.56 -28.85 9.04
C PRO A 104 11.05 -29.55 10.32
N SER A 105 10.13 -30.13 11.07
CA SER A 105 10.48 -30.89 12.27
C SER A 105 11.41 -32.03 11.85
N LEU A 106 12.43 -32.32 12.67
CA LEU A 106 13.37 -33.41 12.45
C LEU A 106 12.64 -34.75 12.19
N GLU A 107 11.46 -34.90 12.81
CA GLU A 107 10.49 -36.00 12.61
C GLU A 107 10.13 -36.25 11.14
N LEU A 108 9.85 -35.20 10.36
CA LEU A 108 9.48 -35.33 8.94
C LEU A 108 10.66 -35.76 8.06
N PHE A 109 11.86 -35.30 8.41
CA PHE A 109 13.11 -35.73 7.74
C PHE A 109 13.46 -37.18 8.07
N LEU A 110 13.25 -37.61 9.31
CA LEU A 110 13.45 -39.00 9.70
C LEU A 110 12.42 -39.92 9.01
N TYR A 111 11.15 -39.51 8.93
CA TYR A 111 10.12 -40.27 8.21
C TYR A 111 10.43 -40.42 6.72
N SER A 112 10.90 -39.37 6.05
CA SER A 112 11.25 -39.46 4.63
C SER A 112 12.48 -40.35 4.40
N LEU A 113 13.49 -40.29 5.28
CA LEU A 113 14.65 -41.19 5.23
C LEU A 113 14.28 -42.65 5.51
N LEU A 114 13.39 -42.90 6.47
CA LEU A 114 12.90 -44.25 6.77
C LEU A 114 12.11 -44.84 5.60
N LEU A 115 11.23 -44.06 4.98
CA LEU A 115 10.49 -44.49 3.78
C LEU A 115 11.43 -44.77 2.61
N TYR A 116 12.43 -43.90 2.38
CA TYR A 116 13.42 -44.10 1.34
C TYR A 116 14.22 -45.40 1.55
N TYR A 117 14.68 -45.67 2.77
CA TYR A 117 15.38 -46.92 3.09
C TYR A 117 14.49 -48.16 2.94
N TYR A 118 13.23 -48.08 3.35
CA TYR A 118 12.28 -49.18 3.18
C TYR A 118 12.07 -49.54 1.71
N PHE A 119 11.91 -48.54 0.83
CA PHE A 119 11.81 -48.74 -0.61
C PHE A 119 13.11 -49.21 -1.28
N LEU A 120 14.26 -49.00 -0.65
CA LEU A 120 15.55 -49.49 -1.17
C LEU A 120 15.82 -50.95 -0.81
N ILE A 121 15.16 -51.48 0.22
CA ILE A 121 15.36 -52.83 0.78
C ILE A 121 14.35 -53.84 0.21
N ILE A 122 13.25 -53.37 -0.40
CA ILE A 122 12.28 -54.20 -1.14
C ILE A 122 12.65 -54.22 -2.62
#